data_AF-A0A950EL87-F1
#
_entry.id   AF-A0A950EL87-F1
#
_cell.length_a   1.000
_cell.length_b   1.000
_cell.length_c   1.000
_cell.angle_alpha   90.00
_cell.angle_beta   90.00
_cell.angle_gamma   90.00
#
_symmetry.space_group_name_H-M   'P 1'
#
loop_
_entity.id
_entity.type
_entity.pdbx_description
1 polymer ?
#
loop_
_entity_poly.entity_id
_entity_poly.type
_entity_poly.pdbx_seq_one_letter_code
_entity_poly.pdbx_strand_id
1 'polypeptide(L)'
;MGALSLPTSGLVYVDTQILIYTVERHPVYLLPITQPILREAARLRATIPGLRTSDALHAAAAILAGCHPFLTNDHGFCRIPGLAATILDELLAS
;
A
#
# COMPACT_ATOMS: atom_id res chain seq x y z
N MET A 1 -3.82 10.55 22.36
CA MET A 1 -4.43 10.93 21.07
C MET A 1 -3.31 11.49 20.22
N GLY A 2 -2.61 10.63 19.45
CA GLY A 2 -1.58 11.06 18.51
C GLY A 2 -2.21 11.69 17.28
N ALA A 3 -1.60 12.77 16.79
CA ALA A 3 -2.03 13.44 15.57
C ALA A 3 -1.21 12.92 14.38
N LEU A 4 -1.88 12.52 13.30
CA LEU A 4 -1.22 12.09 12.07
C LEU A 4 -0.65 13.31 11.34
N SER A 5 0.65 13.57 11.48
CA SER A 5 1.34 14.62 10.73
C SER A 5 1.76 14.09 9.36
N LEU A 6 0.88 14.25 8.37
CA LEU A 6 1.20 13.93 6.98
C LEU A 6 2.23 14.94 6.41
N PRO A 7 3.17 14.50 5.56
CA PRO A 7 4.07 15.41 4.89
C PRO A 7 3.29 16.39 4.00
N THR A 8 3.71 17.65 3.98
CA THR A 8 3.12 18.71 3.14
C THR A 8 3.27 18.44 1.64
N SER A 9 4.16 17.52 1.26
CA SER A 9 4.36 17.04 -0.11
C SER A 9 4.91 15.61 -0.11
N GLY A 10 4.37 14.73 -0.95
CA GLY A 10 4.78 13.33 -1.08
C GLY A 10 3.59 12.40 -1.32
N LEU A 11 3.83 11.24 -1.92
CA LEU A 11 2.80 10.21 -2.13
C LEU A 11 2.62 9.39 -0.85
N VAL A 12 1.44 9.43 -0.25
CA VAL A 12 1.06 8.60 0.90
C VAL A 12 -0.02 7.62 0.43
N TYR A 13 0.25 6.32 0.55
CA TYR A 13 -0.71 5.28 0.22
C TYR A 13 -1.44 4.80 1.46
N VAL A 14 -2.76 4.81 1.40
CA VAL A 14 -3.64 4.32 2.47
C VAL A 14 -4.30 3.03 1.98
N ASP A 15 -3.98 1.94 2.65
CA ASP A 15 -4.60 0.65 2.39
C ASP A 15 -5.82 0.48 3.30
N THR A 16 -7.00 0.33 2.70
CA THR A 16 -8.13 -0.47 3.23
C THR A 16 -9.37 -0.38 2.33
N GLN A 17 -10.13 -1.46 2.32
CA GLN A 17 -11.29 -1.74 1.48
C GLN A 17 -12.53 -0.84 1.68
N ILE A 18 -12.41 0.46 1.44
CA ILE A 18 -13.52 1.33 1.01
C ILE A 18 -13.08 2.39 -0.01
N LEU A 19 -11.80 2.39 -0.39
CA LEU A 19 -11.21 3.33 -1.35
C LEU A 19 -12.00 3.40 -2.67
N ILE A 20 -12.61 2.31 -3.13
CA ILE A 20 -13.36 2.25 -4.40
C ILE A 20 -14.46 3.33 -4.49
N TYR A 21 -15.14 3.67 -3.39
CA TYR A 21 -16.23 4.68 -3.39
C TYR A 21 -15.75 6.13 -3.24
N THR A 22 -14.60 6.36 -2.60
CA THR A 22 -13.99 7.70 -2.49
C THR A 22 -13.15 8.04 -3.73
N VAL A 23 -12.60 7.01 -4.38
CA VAL A 23 -11.66 7.07 -5.53
C VAL A 23 -12.30 7.56 -6.82
N GLU A 24 -13.59 7.30 -7.05
CA GLU A 24 -14.25 7.78 -8.28
C GLU A 24 -14.29 9.31 -8.39
N ARG A 25 -14.16 10.04 -7.27
CA ARG A 25 -14.17 11.52 -7.32
C ARG A 25 -12.83 12.12 -7.72
N HIS A 26 -11.68 11.54 -7.37
CA HIS A 26 -10.36 12.20 -7.47
C HIS A 26 -9.27 11.27 -8.07
N PRO A 27 -9.17 11.15 -9.40
CA PRO A 27 -8.25 10.23 -10.09
C PRO A 27 -6.75 10.56 -9.92
N VAL A 28 -6.42 11.73 -9.38
CA VAL A 28 -5.03 12.18 -9.12
C VAL A 28 -4.28 11.35 -8.08
N TYR A 29 -4.98 10.52 -7.30
CA TYR A 29 -4.37 9.70 -6.24
C TYR A 29 -4.18 8.23 -6.62
N LEU A 30 -4.37 7.86 -7.89
CA LEU A 30 -4.21 6.49 -8.37
C LEU A 30 -2.95 6.30 -9.20
N LEU A 31 -2.32 5.15 -9.01
CA LEU A 31 -1.33 4.62 -9.95
C LEU A 31 -2.04 3.75 -10.98
N PRO A 32 -1.71 3.90 -12.28
CA PRO A 32 -2.24 2.99 -13.30
C PRO A 32 -1.73 1.58 -13.05
N ILE A 33 -2.61 0.58 -13.22
CA ILE A 33 -2.16 -0.81 -13.22
C ILE A 33 -1.45 -1.09 -14.54
N THR A 34 -0.13 -1.16 -14.46
CA THR A 34 0.74 -1.43 -15.60
C THR A 34 1.19 -2.90 -15.61
N GLN A 35 1.65 -3.37 -16.77
CA GLN A 35 2.16 -4.74 -16.90
C GLN A 35 3.32 -5.06 -15.94
N PRO A 36 4.27 -4.15 -15.64
CA PRO A 36 5.25 -4.34 -14.57
C PRO A 36 4.63 -4.63 -13.21
N ILE A 37 3.60 -3.87 -12.80
CA ILE A 37 2.89 -4.10 -11.53
C ILE A 37 2.24 -5.48 -11.52
N LEU A 38 1.59 -5.88 -12.61
CA LEU A 38 0.96 -7.20 -12.72
C LEU A 38 1.99 -8.35 -12.60
N ARG A 39 3.15 -8.21 -13.26
CA ARG A 39 4.22 -9.22 -13.17
C ARG A 39 4.78 -9.31 -11.76
N GLU A 40 5.03 -8.17 -11.12
CA GLU A 40 5.57 -8.14 -9.77
C GLU A 40 4.56 -8.68 -8.75
N ALA A 41 3.27 -8.35 -8.90
CA ALA A 41 2.21 -8.94 -8.07
C ALA A 41 2.14 -10.47 -8.24
N ALA A 42 2.24 -10.98 -9.47
CA ALA A 42 2.29 -12.42 -9.72
C ALA A 42 3.51 -13.07 -9.07
N ARG A 43 4.69 -12.42 -9.15
CA ARG A 43 5.92 -12.86 -8.47
C ARG A 43 5.73 -12.93 -6.96
N LEU A 44 5.23 -11.85 -6.34
CA LEU A 44 4.97 -11.79 -4.91
C LEU A 44 4.04 -12.91 -4.44
N ARG A 45 2.94 -13.16 -5.16
CA ARG A 45 2.03 -14.29 -4.86
C ARG A 45 2.69 -15.65 -4.96
N ALA A 46 3.55 -15.86 -5.95
CA ALA A 46 4.25 -17.13 -6.12
C ALA A 46 5.26 -17.37 -4.99
N THR A 47 5.88 -16.30 -4.48
CA THR A 47 6.93 -16.40 -3.45
C THR A 47 6.43 -16.31 -2.01
N ILE A 48 5.24 -15.73 -1.77
CA ILE A 48 4.70 -15.47 -0.42
C ILE A 48 3.42 -16.29 -0.23
N PRO A 49 3.49 -17.42 0.50
CA PRO A 49 2.32 -18.26 0.75
C PRO A 49 1.19 -17.49 1.44
N GLY A 50 -0.04 -17.67 0.94
CA GLY A 50 -1.22 -17.02 1.52
C GLY A 50 -1.36 -15.52 1.23
N LEU A 51 -0.51 -14.94 0.37
CA LEU A 51 -0.70 -13.56 -0.09
C LEU A 51 -1.84 -13.49 -1.11
N ARG A 52 -2.87 -12.68 -0.79
CA ARG A 52 -4.02 -12.48 -1.67
C ARG A 52 -3.64 -11.67 -2.90
N THR A 53 -4.40 -11.84 -3.99
CA THR A 53 -4.13 -11.14 -5.25
C THR A 53 -4.21 -9.62 -5.14
N SER A 54 -5.20 -9.10 -4.41
CA SER A 54 -5.33 -7.67 -4.14
C SER A 54 -4.11 -7.12 -3.40
N ASP A 55 -3.69 -7.82 -2.36
CA ASP A 55 -2.61 -7.39 -1.47
C ASP A 55 -1.28 -7.42 -2.22
N ALA A 56 -1.07 -8.44 -3.07
CA ALA A 56 0.08 -8.50 -3.96
C ALA A 56 0.08 -7.36 -4.99
N LEU A 57 -1.07 -6.93 -5.51
CA LEU A 57 -1.16 -5.78 -6.40
C LEU A 57 -0.83 -4.47 -5.69
N HIS A 58 -1.37 -4.25 -4.48
CA HIS A 58 -1.05 -3.06 -3.68
C HIS A 58 0.43 -3.01 -3.32
N ALA A 59 0.99 -4.13 -2.86
CA ALA A 59 2.40 -4.24 -2.53
C ALA A 59 3.30 -4.01 -3.75
N ALA A 60 3.00 -4.63 -4.88
CA ALA A 60 3.76 -4.45 -6.12
C ALA A 60 3.73 -3.00 -6.62
N ALA A 61 2.55 -2.37 -6.59
CA ALA A 61 2.42 -0.96 -6.98
C ALA A 61 3.23 -0.05 -6.06
N ALA A 62 3.14 -0.25 -4.74
CA ALA A 62 3.87 0.54 -3.76
C ALA A 62 5.39 0.37 -3.88
N ILE A 63 5.87 -0.87 -4.06
CA ILE A 63 7.29 -1.19 -4.26
C ILE A 63 7.82 -0.52 -5.53
N LEU A 64 7.13 -0.70 -6.66
CA LEU A 64 7.59 -0.14 -7.95
C LEU A 64 7.48 1.37 -8.02
N ALA A 65 6.57 1.98 -7.26
CA ALA A 65 6.47 3.43 -7.12
C ALA A 65 7.49 4.01 -6.13
N GLY A 66 8.25 3.17 -5.40
CA GLY A 66 9.20 3.62 -4.37
C GLY A 66 8.51 4.26 -3.16
N CYS A 67 7.30 3.82 -2.83
CA CYS A 67 6.51 4.38 -1.73
C CYS A 67 7.19 4.16 -0.36
N HIS A 68 7.28 5.23 0.43
CA HIS A 68 7.83 5.20 1.79
C HIS A 68 7.21 6.34 2.62
N PRO A 69 6.36 6.09 3.63
CA PRO A 69 5.86 4.78 4.11
C PRO A 69 4.60 4.27 3.38
N PHE A 70 4.43 2.95 3.32
CA PHE A 70 3.16 2.30 2.96
C PHE A 70 2.29 2.16 4.22
N LEU A 71 1.25 2.98 4.33
CA LEU A 71 0.43 3.07 5.55
C LEU A 71 -0.74 2.10 5.48
N THR A 72 -0.83 1.19 6.45
CA THR A 72 -1.88 0.15 6.52
C THR A 72 -2.17 -0.21 7.97
N ASN A 73 -3.31 -0.86 8.24
CA ASN A 73 -3.56 -1.56 9.50
C ASN A 73 -3.57 -3.08 9.32
N ASP A 74 -3.28 -3.58 8.12
CA ASP A 74 -3.09 -5.00 7.87
C ASP A 74 -1.62 -5.37 8.09
N HIS A 75 -1.34 -5.97 9.25
CA HIS A 75 -0.01 -6.47 9.60
C HIS A 75 0.52 -7.53 8.61
N GLY A 76 -0.34 -8.10 7.76
CA GLY A 76 0.04 -9.00 6.68
C GLY A 76 1.01 -8.38 5.67
N PHE A 77 1.06 -7.04 5.54
CA PHE A 77 2.02 -6.37 4.66
C PHE A 77 3.44 -6.28 5.23
N CYS A 78 3.61 -6.36 6.56
CA CYS A 78 4.93 -6.31 7.20
C CYS A 78 5.84 -7.48 6.82
N ARG A 79 5.27 -8.59 6.31
CA ARG A 79 6.04 -9.75 5.84
C ARG A 79 6.52 -9.63 4.39
N ILE A 80 6.16 -8.58 3.66
CA ILE A 80 6.49 -8.41 2.25
C ILE A 80 7.87 -7.75 2.12
N PRO A 81 8.88 -8.44 1.56
CA PRO A 81 10.21 -7.86 1.41
C PRO A 81 10.22 -6.64 0.49
N GLY A 82 10.92 -5.59 0.89
CA GLY A 82 11.05 -4.35 0.12
C GLY A 82 9.87 -3.39 0.24
N LEU A 83 8.83 -3.75 0.99
CA LEU A 83 7.72 -2.85 1.31
C LEU A 83 7.91 -2.24 2.70
N ALA A 84 7.98 -0.91 2.77
CA ALA A 84 8.09 -0.19 4.03
C ALA A 84 6.74 0.05 4.67
N ALA A 85 6.13 -1.02 5.16
CA ALA A 85 4.84 -0.96 5.82
C ALA A 85 4.96 -0.24 7.19
N THR A 86 4.07 0.71 7.44
CA THR A 86 3.88 1.36 8.74
C THR A 86 2.46 1.13 9.20
N ILE A 87 2.29 0.64 10.43
CA ILE A 87 0.98 0.38 11.01
C ILE A 87 0.38 1.69 11.50
N LEU A 88 -0.80 2.05 10.96
CA LEU A 88 -1.43 3.32 11.27
C LEU A 88 -1.82 3.41 12.75
N ASP A 89 -2.39 2.35 13.33
CA ASP A 89 -2.79 2.35 14.74
C ASP A 89 -1.58 2.54 15.68
N GLU A 90 -0.42 1.96 15.34
CA GLU A 90 0.83 2.15 16.09
C GLU A 90 1.35 3.59 15.96
N LEU A 91 1.30 4.14 14.74
CA LEU A 91 1.71 5.53 14.45
C LEU A 91 0.82 6.56 15.17
N LEU A 92 -0.46 6.27 15.37
CA LEU A 92 -1.40 7.15 16.10
C LEU A 92 -1.30 7.00 17.62
N ALA A 93 -0.69 5.92 18.10
CA ALA A 93 -0.49 5.65 19.52
C ALA A 93 0.81 6.26 20.07
N SER A 94 1.79 6.58 19.21
CA SER A 94 3.00 7.35 19.53
C SER A 94 2.74 8.85 19.65
#